data_AF-A0A3M2B9F0-F1
#
_entry.id   AF-A0A3M2B9F0-F1
#
_cell.length_a   1.000
_cell.length_b   1.000
_cell.length_c   1.000
_cell.angle_alpha   90.00
_cell.angle_beta   90.00
_cell.angle_gamma   90.00
#
_symmetry.space_group_name_H-M   'P 1'
#
loop_
_entity.id
_entity.type
_entity.pdbx_description
1 polymer ?
#
loop_
_entity_poly.entity_id
_entity_poly.type
_entity_poly.pdbx_seq_one_letter_code
_entity_poly.pdbx_strand_id
1 'polypeptide(L)'
;MRPSPAHLLPMPSDDRPLRVLHWPTDVGGHPSDLAQAERAVGLDSTVAVISRGPFGYPVDIDLNLGSASRVRRLAGRARMLLRASRSYDVVHLNFGQAFLPMLGPLGMDLPLLRAAGVRIFATFQGCDARLPSRCPLCCHGGGPCGLDQVKPRIRIARFVRRWSARTFALNPDLLDTVPDAIFLPYTRVDPRRVEPRFSKPHTGPVRVAHAPTNRKIKGTEAVLNAVRRLGSKVELDLIEGVSNAETIRRLAQADVVIDQLRLGWYGALSVEAMALGKPVISRIDAGQAHRIPGEMFAELPIIAAEQESLSDVLAHLVAGGFGPLHERGQHSRAFVERWHDPIAIAGWLSRVYRRPEIANSGFAPDLARD
;
A
#
# COMPACT_ATOMS: atom_id res chain seq x y z
N MET A 1 -23.32 -3.49 -13.95
CA MET A 1 -23.34 -4.87 -13.41
C MET A 1 -21.96 -5.49 -13.53
N ARG A 2 -21.44 -6.09 -12.44
CA ARG A 2 -20.30 -7.01 -12.53
C ARG A 2 -20.78 -8.25 -13.30
N PRO A 3 -20.05 -8.75 -14.30
CA PRO A 3 -20.37 -10.03 -14.95
C PRO A 3 -20.46 -11.15 -13.90
N SER A 4 -21.51 -11.99 -13.98
CA SER A 4 -21.85 -13.03 -13.00
C SER A 4 -20.66 -13.97 -12.69
N PRO A 5 -20.49 -14.42 -11.43
CA PRO A 5 -19.52 -15.45 -11.06
C PRO A 5 -19.71 -16.76 -11.85
N ALA A 6 -20.93 -17.05 -12.31
CA ALA A 6 -21.28 -18.23 -13.09
C ALA A 6 -20.58 -18.33 -14.46
N HIS A 7 -19.86 -17.28 -14.88
CA HIS A 7 -19.07 -17.24 -16.13
C HIS A 7 -17.56 -17.12 -15.89
N LEU A 8 -17.05 -17.52 -14.72
CA LEU A 8 -15.61 -17.66 -14.52
C LEU A 8 -15.19 -19.08 -14.93
N LEU A 9 -14.19 -19.17 -15.81
CA LEU A 9 -13.58 -20.45 -16.13
C LEU A 9 -12.97 -21.07 -14.86
N PRO A 10 -13.03 -22.41 -14.72
CA PRO A 10 -12.43 -23.11 -13.58
C PRO A 10 -10.92 -22.81 -13.52
N MET A 11 -10.39 -22.66 -12.31
CA MET A 11 -8.96 -22.52 -12.12
C MET A 11 -8.25 -23.85 -12.42
N PRO A 12 -6.95 -23.82 -12.76
CA PRO A 12 -6.13 -25.02 -12.83
C PRO A 12 -6.25 -25.84 -11.53
N SER A 13 -6.12 -27.17 -11.64
CA SER A 13 -6.07 -28.07 -10.49
C SER A 13 -4.93 -27.70 -9.54
N ASP A 14 -5.01 -28.16 -8.30
CA ASP A 14 -3.99 -27.90 -7.27
C ASP A 14 -2.65 -28.62 -7.56
N ASP A 15 -2.57 -29.41 -8.64
CA ASP A 15 -1.39 -30.17 -9.07
C ASP A 15 -0.23 -29.29 -9.55
N ARG A 16 -0.47 -27.98 -9.74
CA ARG A 16 0.60 -27.01 -10.01
C ARG A 16 0.35 -25.67 -9.30
N PRO A 17 1.42 -24.91 -9.00
CA PRO A 17 1.31 -23.54 -8.52
C PRO A 17 0.43 -22.67 -9.43
N LEU A 18 -0.40 -21.82 -8.82
CA LEU A 18 -1.08 -20.75 -9.54
C LEU A 18 -0.07 -19.72 -10.00
N ARG A 19 -0.14 -19.36 -11.28
CA ARG A 19 0.73 -18.35 -11.87
C ARG A 19 0.06 -16.99 -11.77
N VAL A 20 0.64 -16.10 -10.97
CA VAL A 20 0.11 -14.77 -10.67
C VAL A 20 1.00 -13.70 -11.29
N LEU A 21 0.39 -12.75 -11.97
CA LEU A 21 1.08 -11.56 -12.48
C LEU A 21 0.62 -10.31 -11.72
N HIS A 22 1.52 -9.68 -11.00
CA HIS A 22 1.37 -8.31 -10.51
C HIS A 22 1.80 -7.32 -11.59
N TRP A 23 0.91 -6.39 -11.92
CA TRP A 23 1.10 -5.43 -13.02
C TRP A 23 0.40 -4.11 -12.69
N PRO A 24 0.79 -2.93 -13.20
CA PRO A 24 2.00 -2.60 -13.95
C PRO A 24 3.09 -1.90 -13.12
N THR A 25 2.95 -1.87 -11.80
CA THR A 25 3.75 -1.01 -10.93
C THR A 25 3.95 -1.67 -9.58
N ASP A 26 5.01 -1.23 -8.90
CA ASP A 26 5.49 -1.64 -7.58
C ASP A 26 5.16 -0.58 -6.51
N VAL A 27 4.06 0.18 -6.67
CA VAL A 27 3.72 1.32 -5.80
C VAL A 27 3.85 0.98 -4.33
N GLY A 28 4.72 1.73 -3.63
CA GLY A 28 4.96 1.59 -2.21
C GLY A 28 5.56 0.24 -1.78
N GLY A 29 6.13 -0.54 -2.71
CA GLY A 29 6.71 -1.86 -2.45
C GLY A 29 5.70 -2.98 -2.19
N HIS A 30 4.41 -2.65 -2.09
CA HIS A 30 3.35 -3.61 -1.76
C HIS A 30 3.27 -4.80 -2.73
N PRO A 31 3.26 -4.60 -4.08
CA PRO A 31 3.21 -5.72 -5.02
C PRO A 31 4.45 -6.61 -4.94
N SER A 32 5.62 -6.01 -4.71
CA SER A 32 6.90 -6.71 -4.58
C SER A 32 6.95 -7.63 -3.36
N ASP A 33 6.49 -7.16 -2.20
CA ASP A 33 6.46 -7.98 -0.99
C ASP A 33 5.33 -8.99 -1.00
N LEU A 34 4.17 -8.63 -1.56
CA LEU A 34 3.07 -9.57 -1.73
C LEU A 34 3.48 -10.73 -2.66
N ALA A 35 4.13 -10.46 -3.79
CA ALA A 35 4.61 -11.50 -4.68
C ALA A 35 5.67 -12.41 -4.03
N GLN A 36 6.57 -11.85 -3.22
CA GLN A 36 7.53 -12.65 -2.44
C GLN A 36 6.82 -13.57 -1.44
N ALA A 37 5.80 -13.06 -0.74
CA ALA A 37 5.02 -13.86 0.19
C ALA A 37 4.15 -14.91 -0.52
N GLU A 38 3.56 -14.59 -1.67
CA GLU A 38 2.84 -15.53 -2.54
C GLU A 38 3.74 -16.70 -2.96
N ARG A 39 5.01 -16.45 -3.31
CA ARG A 39 5.98 -17.51 -3.59
C ARG A 39 6.24 -18.40 -2.38
N ALA A 40 6.39 -17.80 -1.20
CA ALA A 40 6.62 -18.55 0.03
C ALA A 40 5.42 -19.41 0.45
N VAL A 41 4.20 -19.09 0.02
CA VAL A 41 3.00 -19.94 0.20
C VAL A 41 2.69 -20.84 -1.01
N GLY A 42 3.64 -20.97 -1.95
CA GLY A 42 3.58 -21.96 -3.03
C GLY A 42 2.97 -21.49 -4.36
N LEU A 43 2.82 -20.18 -4.58
CA LEU A 43 2.37 -19.64 -5.88
C LEU A 43 3.57 -19.30 -6.76
N ASP A 44 3.37 -19.34 -8.08
CA ASP A 44 4.33 -18.79 -9.04
C ASP A 44 3.96 -17.33 -9.32
N SER A 45 4.40 -16.42 -8.45
CA SER A 45 4.06 -15.00 -8.54
C SER A 45 5.17 -14.20 -9.22
N THR A 46 4.81 -13.32 -10.16
CA THR A 46 5.72 -12.46 -10.92
C THR A 46 5.29 -11.00 -10.82
N VAL A 47 6.23 -10.09 -10.58
CA VAL A 47 6.02 -8.64 -10.63
C VAL A 47 6.60 -8.09 -11.92
N ALA A 48 5.72 -7.56 -12.76
CA ALA A 48 6.10 -6.88 -13.99
C ALA A 48 5.72 -5.39 -13.93
N VAL A 49 6.68 -4.53 -14.28
CA VAL A 49 6.49 -3.09 -14.29
C VAL A 49 6.74 -2.47 -15.66
N ILE A 50 6.04 -1.37 -15.94
CA ILE A 50 6.31 -0.55 -17.14
C ILE A 50 7.71 0.07 -17.03
N SER A 51 8.07 0.50 -15.84
CA SER A 51 9.37 1.07 -15.47
C SER A 51 9.52 1.00 -13.96
N ARG A 52 10.74 0.75 -13.46
CA ARG A 52 11.04 0.80 -12.02
C ARG A 52 10.70 2.15 -11.39
N GLY A 53 10.20 2.10 -10.15
CA GLY A 53 10.11 3.26 -9.27
C GLY A 53 11.48 3.70 -8.73
N PRO A 54 11.55 4.87 -8.07
CA PRO A 54 12.82 5.45 -7.60
C PRO A 54 13.41 4.76 -6.36
N PHE A 55 12.66 3.88 -5.69
CA PHE A 55 13.03 3.31 -4.38
C PHE A 55 13.67 1.92 -4.44
N GLY A 56 13.83 1.35 -5.64
CA GLY A 56 14.59 0.12 -5.86
C GLY A 56 13.92 -1.16 -5.35
N TYR A 57 12.58 -1.24 -5.34
CA TYR A 57 11.88 -2.45 -4.95
C TYR A 57 12.19 -3.62 -5.91
N PRO A 58 12.21 -4.88 -5.43
CA PRO A 58 12.42 -6.04 -6.28
C PRO A 58 11.32 -6.17 -7.34
N VAL A 59 11.72 -6.33 -8.59
CA VAL A 59 10.82 -6.58 -9.74
C VAL A 59 11.46 -7.65 -10.61
N ASP A 60 10.66 -8.57 -11.14
CA ASP A 60 11.16 -9.68 -11.97
C ASP A 60 11.24 -9.28 -13.44
N ILE A 61 10.30 -8.44 -13.90
CA ILE A 61 10.24 -7.97 -15.29
C ILE A 61 10.13 -6.45 -15.28
N ASP A 62 11.17 -5.77 -15.77
CA ASP A 62 11.12 -4.35 -16.09
C ASP A 62 11.08 -4.16 -17.61
N LEU A 63 10.01 -3.55 -18.12
CA LEU A 63 9.91 -3.26 -19.55
C LEU A 63 10.82 -2.10 -19.99
N ASN A 64 11.36 -1.31 -19.06
CA ASN A 64 12.22 -0.15 -19.33
C ASN A 64 11.54 0.90 -20.25
N LEU A 65 10.25 1.14 -20.04
CA LEU A 65 9.42 2.01 -20.91
C LEU A 65 9.13 3.40 -20.32
N GLY A 66 9.78 3.79 -19.23
CA GLY A 66 9.54 5.07 -18.55
C GLY A 66 9.81 6.30 -19.44
N SER A 67 10.92 6.27 -20.18
CA SER A 67 11.32 7.29 -21.17
C SER A 67 10.97 6.93 -22.61
N ALA A 68 10.25 5.82 -22.83
CA ALA A 68 9.89 5.36 -24.17
C ALA A 68 8.87 6.27 -24.87
N SER A 69 8.97 6.32 -26.21
CA SER A 69 7.95 6.93 -27.07
C SER A 69 6.58 6.28 -26.86
N ARG A 70 5.51 7.01 -27.17
CA ARG A 70 4.12 6.53 -26.99
C ARG A 70 3.87 5.21 -27.71
N VAL A 71 4.40 5.06 -28.93
CA VAL A 71 4.26 3.84 -29.75
C VAL A 71 5.01 2.67 -29.10
N ARG A 72 6.28 2.85 -28.70
CA ARG A 72 7.06 1.79 -28.05
C ARG A 72 6.43 1.37 -26.72
N ARG A 73 5.91 2.33 -25.96
CA ARG A 73 5.19 2.07 -24.71
C ARG A 73 3.92 1.25 -24.94
N LEU A 74 3.12 1.61 -25.95
CA LEU A 74 1.91 0.88 -26.30
C LEU A 74 2.24 -0.55 -26.76
N ALA A 75 3.24 -0.71 -27.64
CA ALA A 75 3.68 -2.01 -28.14
C ALA A 75 4.19 -2.93 -27.02
N GLY A 76 5.01 -2.41 -26.10
CA GLY A 76 5.50 -3.18 -24.95
C GLY A 76 4.38 -3.62 -24.01
N ARG A 77 3.41 -2.73 -23.75
CA ARG A 77 2.22 -3.06 -22.95
C ARG A 77 1.31 -4.09 -23.63
N ALA A 78 1.13 -3.99 -24.95
CA ALA A 78 0.38 -4.97 -25.74
C ALA A 78 1.08 -6.34 -25.78
N ARG A 79 2.41 -6.37 -25.87
CA ARG A 79 3.19 -7.62 -25.77
C ARG A 79 3.04 -8.25 -24.38
N MET A 80 3.04 -7.43 -23.33
CA MET A 80 2.82 -7.93 -21.97
C MET A 80 1.39 -8.44 -21.79
N LEU A 81 0.38 -7.80 -22.39
CA LEU A 81 -1.00 -8.31 -22.42
C LEU A 81 -1.09 -9.68 -23.07
N LEU A 82 -0.43 -9.88 -24.21
CA LEU A 82 -0.39 -11.19 -24.89
C LEU A 82 0.35 -12.26 -24.09
N ARG A 83 1.41 -11.87 -23.36
CA ARG A 83 2.09 -12.78 -22.43
C ARG A 83 1.17 -13.13 -21.24
N ALA A 84 0.49 -12.13 -20.69
CA ALA A 84 -0.46 -12.29 -19.59
C ALA A 84 -1.56 -13.30 -19.93
N SER A 85 -2.13 -13.22 -21.14
CA SER A 85 -3.20 -14.12 -21.59
C SER A 85 -2.78 -15.58 -21.84
N ARG A 86 -1.48 -15.85 -21.96
CA ARG A 86 -0.95 -17.19 -22.29
C ARG A 86 -0.25 -17.88 -21.13
N SER A 87 0.36 -17.10 -20.24
CA SER A 87 1.33 -17.62 -19.26
C SER A 87 0.86 -17.51 -17.81
N TYR A 88 -0.26 -16.84 -17.53
CA TYR A 88 -0.72 -16.60 -16.17
C TYR A 88 -2.18 -17.02 -16.00
N ASP A 89 -2.49 -17.49 -14.80
CA ASP A 89 -3.85 -17.87 -14.41
C ASP A 89 -4.56 -16.69 -13.74
N VAL A 90 -3.78 -15.84 -13.06
CA VAL A 90 -4.23 -14.65 -12.34
C VAL A 90 -3.45 -13.41 -12.78
N VAL A 91 -4.16 -12.30 -12.98
CA VAL A 91 -3.58 -10.97 -13.12
C VAL A 91 -4.08 -10.11 -11.97
N HIS A 92 -3.16 -9.63 -11.13
CA HIS A 92 -3.41 -8.68 -10.07
C HIS A 92 -2.96 -7.28 -10.50
N LEU A 93 -3.93 -6.42 -10.78
CA LEU A 93 -3.70 -5.04 -11.21
C LEU A 93 -3.44 -4.12 -10.00
N ASN A 94 -2.34 -3.40 -10.05
CA ASN A 94 -1.90 -2.48 -9.01
C ASN A 94 -2.11 -1.03 -9.48
N PHE A 95 -2.43 -0.15 -8.53
CA PHE A 95 -2.65 1.27 -8.77
C PHE A 95 -3.72 1.59 -9.81
N GLY A 96 -4.78 0.78 -9.89
CA GLY A 96 -5.95 1.05 -10.73
C GLY A 96 -5.62 1.21 -12.22
N GLN A 97 -4.59 0.54 -12.72
CA GLN A 97 -4.15 0.61 -14.13
C GLN A 97 -4.38 -0.71 -14.86
N ALA A 98 -4.83 -0.62 -16.12
CA ALA A 98 -4.95 -1.75 -17.03
C ALA A 98 -3.71 -1.90 -17.93
N PHE A 99 -3.72 -2.81 -18.90
CA PHE A 99 -2.63 -2.99 -19.85
C PHE A 99 -2.61 -1.90 -20.91
N LEU A 100 -3.75 -1.52 -21.48
CA LEU A 100 -3.80 -0.55 -22.56
C LEU A 100 -4.52 0.74 -22.12
N PRO A 101 -4.21 1.90 -22.73
CA PRO A 101 -4.99 3.11 -22.51
C PRO A 101 -6.45 2.90 -22.94
N MET A 102 -7.39 3.44 -22.16
CA MET A 102 -8.82 3.38 -22.47
C MET A 102 -9.19 4.41 -23.55
N LEU A 103 -8.72 4.19 -24.78
CA LEU A 103 -9.02 4.99 -25.96
C LEU A 103 -9.78 4.13 -26.98
N GLY A 104 -11.10 4.35 -27.10
CA GLY A 104 -11.95 3.62 -28.05
C GLY A 104 -11.88 2.09 -27.87
N PRO A 105 -11.67 1.29 -28.94
CA PRO A 105 -11.64 -0.19 -28.86
C PRO A 105 -10.43 -0.75 -28.08
N LEU A 106 -9.45 0.08 -27.68
CA LEU A 106 -8.31 -0.32 -26.85
C LEU A 106 -8.70 -0.63 -25.38
N GLY A 107 -9.92 -0.30 -24.96
CA GLY A 107 -10.49 -0.68 -23.66
C GLY A 107 -10.98 -2.14 -23.58
N MET A 108 -10.46 -3.03 -24.43
CA MET A 108 -10.85 -4.44 -24.49
C MET A 108 -9.83 -5.38 -23.84
N ASP A 109 -8.73 -4.87 -23.28
CA ASP A 109 -7.68 -5.67 -22.67
C ASP A 109 -8.17 -6.59 -21.53
N LEU A 110 -8.90 -6.06 -20.55
CA LEU A 110 -9.45 -6.85 -19.45
C LEU A 110 -10.55 -7.83 -19.90
N PRO A 111 -11.51 -7.43 -20.76
CA PRO A 111 -12.43 -8.39 -21.39
C PRO A 111 -11.73 -9.55 -22.09
N LEU A 112 -10.67 -9.26 -22.88
CA LEU A 112 -9.93 -10.26 -23.63
C LEU A 112 -9.13 -11.20 -22.72
N LEU A 113 -8.53 -10.68 -21.65
CA LEU A 113 -7.88 -11.51 -20.62
C LEU A 113 -8.87 -12.49 -19.99
N ARG A 114 -10.06 -12.00 -19.63
CA ARG A 114 -11.10 -12.86 -19.06
C ARG A 114 -11.58 -13.91 -20.07
N ALA A 115 -11.77 -13.54 -21.33
CA ALA A 115 -12.14 -14.48 -22.39
C ALA A 115 -11.06 -15.56 -22.62
N ALA A 116 -9.79 -15.22 -22.36
CA ALA A 116 -8.67 -16.17 -22.38
C ALA A 116 -8.56 -17.03 -21.09
N GLY A 117 -9.49 -16.89 -20.14
CA GLY A 117 -9.50 -17.65 -18.89
C GLY A 117 -8.66 -17.07 -17.77
N VAL A 118 -8.06 -15.89 -17.96
CA VAL A 118 -7.30 -15.22 -16.89
C VAL A 118 -8.25 -14.57 -15.90
N ARG A 119 -8.06 -14.85 -14.61
CA ARG A 119 -8.81 -14.22 -13.55
C ARG A 119 -8.16 -12.91 -13.12
N ILE A 120 -8.95 -11.84 -13.02
CA ILE A 120 -8.44 -10.50 -12.78
C ILE A 120 -8.78 -10.05 -11.36
N PHE A 121 -7.81 -9.51 -10.65
CA PHE A 121 -7.96 -8.85 -9.35
C PHE A 121 -7.35 -7.46 -9.43
N ALA A 122 -7.68 -6.58 -8.49
CA ALA A 122 -7.02 -5.28 -8.44
C ALA A 122 -6.90 -4.73 -7.02
N THR A 123 -5.79 -4.07 -6.71
CA THR A 123 -5.59 -3.32 -5.47
C THR A 123 -5.44 -1.84 -5.78
N PHE A 124 -6.32 -1.03 -5.18
CA PHE A 124 -6.25 0.43 -5.22
C PHE A 124 -5.39 0.94 -4.06
N GLN A 125 -4.43 1.83 -4.33
CA GLN A 125 -3.36 2.14 -3.37
C GLN A 125 -3.27 3.63 -3.02
N GLY A 126 -3.95 4.52 -3.75
CA GLY A 126 -3.94 5.94 -3.47
C GLY A 126 -4.63 6.77 -4.54
N CYS A 127 -3.87 7.61 -5.24
CA CYS A 127 -4.42 8.61 -6.16
C CYS A 127 -5.09 8.02 -7.43
N ASP A 128 -5.04 6.70 -7.61
CA ASP A 128 -5.79 5.93 -8.60
C ASP A 128 -7.29 5.83 -8.30
N ALA A 129 -7.68 5.93 -7.01
CA ALA A 129 -9.08 5.93 -6.58
C ALA A 129 -9.43 7.05 -5.58
N ARG A 130 -8.47 7.83 -5.07
CA ARG A 130 -8.73 8.87 -4.07
C ARG A 130 -9.49 10.07 -4.62
N LEU A 131 -10.55 10.48 -3.91
CA LEU A 131 -11.32 11.68 -4.23
C LEU A 131 -10.61 12.96 -3.75
N PRO A 132 -10.83 14.11 -4.42
CA PRO A 132 -10.29 15.41 -4.00
C PRO A 132 -10.58 15.79 -2.55
N SER A 133 -11.78 15.49 -2.04
CA SER A 133 -12.18 15.74 -0.65
C SER A 133 -11.29 15.02 0.37
N ARG A 134 -10.62 13.94 -0.05
CA ARG A 134 -9.68 13.15 0.75
C ARG A 134 -8.21 13.41 0.37
N CYS A 135 -7.95 14.35 -0.52
CA CYS A 135 -6.64 14.72 -1.04
C CYS A 135 -6.50 16.25 -1.11
N PRO A 136 -6.36 16.93 0.05
CA PRO A 136 -6.44 18.39 0.13
C PRO A 136 -5.33 19.11 -0.66
N LEU A 137 -4.23 18.44 -0.96
CA LEU A 137 -3.17 18.91 -1.86
C LEU A 137 -2.94 17.87 -2.96
N CYS A 138 -2.88 18.30 -4.23
CA CYS A 138 -2.68 17.35 -5.32
C CYS A 138 -1.30 16.69 -5.24
N CYS A 139 -1.29 15.36 -5.18
CA CYS A 139 -0.11 14.50 -5.26
C CYS A 139 0.71 14.64 -6.58
N HIS A 140 0.22 15.42 -7.56
CA HIS A 140 0.81 15.55 -8.91
C HIS A 140 1.32 16.95 -9.27
N GLY A 141 1.37 17.87 -8.31
CA GLY A 141 1.80 19.26 -8.53
C GLY A 141 0.70 20.18 -9.09
N GLY A 142 0.78 21.48 -8.78
CA GLY A 142 -0.05 22.52 -9.41
C GLY A 142 -1.30 23.02 -8.66
N GLY A 143 -1.57 22.60 -7.42
CA GLY A 143 -2.69 23.13 -6.60
C GLY A 143 -3.56 22.05 -5.94
N PRO A 144 -4.77 22.40 -5.47
CA PRO A 144 -5.76 21.44 -4.99
C PRO A 144 -6.10 20.41 -6.08
N CYS A 145 -6.41 19.18 -5.70
CA CYS A 145 -6.83 18.19 -6.66
C CYS A 145 -8.19 18.59 -7.24
N GLY A 146 -8.26 18.91 -8.54
CA GLY A 146 -9.54 19.25 -9.18
C GLY A 146 -10.34 17.99 -9.53
N LEU A 147 -11.68 18.08 -9.49
CA LEU A 147 -12.55 16.98 -9.94
C LEU A 147 -12.23 16.56 -11.39
N ASP A 148 -11.88 17.51 -12.26
CA ASP A 148 -11.51 17.23 -13.66
C ASP A 148 -10.21 16.43 -13.80
N GLN A 149 -9.28 16.60 -12.87
CA GLN A 149 -8.01 15.86 -12.86
C GLN A 149 -8.20 14.40 -12.43
N VAL A 150 -9.20 14.12 -11.58
CA VAL A 150 -9.49 12.75 -11.10
C VAL A 150 -10.45 11.98 -11.99
N LYS A 151 -11.32 12.66 -12.76
CA LYS A 151 -12.31 12.02 -13.65
C LYS A 151 -11.72 10.90 -14.51
N PRO A 152 -10.58 11.06 -15.21
CA PRO A 152 -9.97 9.98 -15.99
C PRO A 152 -9.58 8.78 -15.13
N ARG A 153 -9.00 9.01 -13.94
CA ARG A 153 -8.58 7.94 -13.02
C ARG A 153 -9.77 7.17 -12.48
N ILE A 154 -10.83 7.87 -12.07
CA ILE A 154 -12.08 7.26 -11.60
C ILE A 154 -12.73 6.41 -12.71
N ARG A 155 -12.69 6.86 -13.97
CA ARG A 155 -13.17 6.07 -15.11
C ARG A 155 -12.37 4.76 -15.26
N ILE A 156 -11.04 4.82 -15.15
CA ILE A 156 -10.19 3.64 -15.19
C ILE A 156 -10.46 2.72 -13.99
N ALA A 157 -10.55 3.27 -12.77
CA ALA A 157 -10.86 2.49 -11.57
C ALA A 157 -12.20 1.74 -11.68
N ARG A 158 -13.24 2.40 -12.24
CA ARG A 158 -14.53 1.75 -12.51
C ARG A 158 -14.44 0.65 -13.55
N PHE A 159 -13.63 0.84 -14.60
CA PHE A 159 -13.40 -0.18 -15.62
C PHE A 159 -12.66 -1.39 -15.06
N VAL A 160 -11.54 -1.16 -14.35
CA VAL A 160 -10.80 -2.21 -13.63
C VAL A 160 -11.74 -2.96 -12.69
N ARG A 161 -12.47 -2.25 -11.82
CA ARG A 161 -13.43 -2.84 -10.89
C ARG A 161 -14.53 -3.65 -11.58
N ARG A 162 -14.96 -3.27 -12.78
CA ARG A 162 -16.00 -3.99 -13.53
C ARG A 162 -15.51 -5.37 -13.99
N TRP A 163 -14.25 -5.49 -14.37
CA TRP A 163 -13.69 -6.71 -14.96
C TRP A 163 -12.95 -7.60 -13.94
N SER A 164 -12.56 -7.05 -12.79
CA SER A 164 -11.98 -7.83 -11.70
C SER A 164 -13.03 -8.70 -10.99
N ALA A 165 -12.64 -9.94 -10.67
CA ALA A 165 -13.41 -10.86 -9.83
C ALA A 165 -13.59 -10.29 -8.42
N ARG A 166 -12.53 -9.71 -7.84
CA ARG A 166 -12.55 -8.89 -6.63
C ARG A 166 -11.58 -7.72 -6.72
N THR A 167 -11.84 -6.71 -5.92
CA THR A 167 -11.01 -5.52 -5.81
C THR A 167 -10.71 -5.22 -4.35
N PHE A 168 -9.55 -4.65 -4.09
CA PHE A 168 -9.03 -4.34 -2.76
C PHE A 168 -8.63 -2.88 -2.66
N ALA A 169 -8.56 -2.35 -1.44
CA ALA A 169 -8.09 -0.99 -1.17
C ALA A 169 -7.15 -0.99 0.04
N LEU A 170 -5.97 -0.39 -0.10
CA LEU A 170 -5.00 -0.28 1.00
C LEU A 170 -5.30 0.84 1.99
N ASN A 171 -6.12 1.81 1.58
CA ASN A 171 -6.53 2.91 2.43
C ASN A 171 -8.06 2.99 2.48
N PRO A 172 -8.67 3.18 3.66
CA PRO A 172 -10.13 3.21 3.82
C PRO A 172 -10.82 4.27 2.95
N ASP A 173 -10.17 5.42 2.77
CA ASP A 173 -10.71 6.55 2.01
C ASP A 173 -10.98 6.23 0.52
N LEU A 174 -10.29 5.22 -0.04
CA LEU A 174 -10.48 4.81 -1.43
C LEU A 174 -11.83 4.12 -1.66
N LEU A 175 -12.43 3.60 -0.59
CA LEU A 175 -13.74 2.95 -0.62
C LEU A 175 -14.89 3.94 -0.88
N ASP A 176 -14.63 5.25 -0.83
CA ASP A 176 -15.57 6.26 -1.32
C ASP A 176 -15.75 6.18 -2.86
N THR A 177 -14.70 5.78 -3.58
CA THR A 177 -14.73 5.63 -5.06
C THR A 177 -15.04 4.19 -5.49
N VAL A 178 -14.58 3.21 -4.71
CA VAL A 178 -14.73 1.77 -4.98
C VAL A 178 -15.40 1.07 -3.78
N PRO A 179 -16.68 1.33 -3.50
CA PRO A 179 -17.34 0.89 -2.27
C PRO A 179 -17.41 -0.63 -2.07
N ASP A 180 -17.42 -1.40 -3.17
CA ASP A 180 -17.43 -2.87 -3.11
C ASP A 180 -16.01 -3.48 -3.16
N ALA A 181 -14.97 -2.68 -2.96
CA ALA A 181 -13.63 -3.18 -2.72
C ALA A 181 -13.47 -3.56 -1.25
N ILE A 182 -12.58 -4.49 -0.97
CA ILE A 182 -12.32 -4.99 0.38
C ILE A 182 -11.07 -4.31 0.90
N PHE A 183 -11.11 -3.84 2.15
CA PHE A 183 -9.91 -3.34 2.79
C PHE A 183 -8.85 -4.44 2.87
N LEU A 184 -7.65 -4.15 2.39
CA LEU A 184 -6.52 -5.08 2.38
C LEU A 184 -5.37 -4.42 3.16
N PRO A 185 -4.90 -5.02 4.26
CA PRO A 185 -3.73 -4.51 4.94
C PRO A 185 -2.50 -4.49 4.01
N TYR A 186 -1.61 -3.52 4.24
CA TYR A 186 -0.33 -3.48 3.55
C TYR A 186 0.50 -4.74 3.86
N THR A 187 1.04 -5.38 2.84
CA THR A 187 2.05 -6.47 2.92
C THR A 187 3.49 -5.95 3.00
N ARG A 188 3.68 -4.69 3.40
CA ARG A 188 5.00 -4.05 3.33
C ARG A 188 5.89 -4.54 4.48
N VAL A 189 7.08 -5.04 4.13
CA VAL A 189 8.08 -5.63 5.04
C VAL A 189 7.58 -6.90 5.73
N ASP A 190 8.36 -7.98 5.59
CA ASP A 190 8.15 -9.19 6.37
C ASP A 190 8.75 -9.04 7.78
N PRO A 191 7.95 -9.02 8.86
CA PRO A 191 8.46 -8.88 10.23
C PRO A 191 9.41 -10.02 10.63
N ARG A 192 9.35 -11.20 9.97
CA ARG A 192 10.29 -12.30 10.22
C ARG A 192 11.69 -12.03 9.68
N ARG A 193 11.83 -11.13 8.70
CA ARG A 193 13.10 -10.79 8.04
C ARG A 193 13.74 -9.52 8.61
N VAL A 194 13.06 -8.85 9.53
CA VAL A 194 13.51 -7.60 10.14
C VAL A 194 13.56 -7.77 11.65
N GLU A 195 14.75 -7.64 12.21
CA GLU A 195 14.95 -7.65 13.66
C GLU A 195 14.34 -6.38 14.26
N PRO A 196 13.46 -6.49 15.28
CA PRO A 196 12.91 -5.32 15.94
C PRO A 196 14.01 -4.54 16.67
N ARG A 197 13.90 -3.21 16.66
CA ARG A 197 14.80 -2.27 17.32
C ARG A 197 13.97 -1.40 18.26
N PHE A 198 13.46 -1.98 19.34
CA PHE A 198 12.69 -1.22 20.32
C PHE A 198 13.50 -0.07 20.91
N SER A 199 12.84 1.07 21.14
CA SER A 199 13.44 2.23 21.78
C SER A 199 13.90 1.85 23.19
N LYS A 200 15.10 2.30 23.58
CA LYS A 200 15.67 2.10 24.91
C LYS A 200 15.54 3.40 25.71
N PRO A 201 15.34 3.35 27.03
CA PRO A 201 15.35 4.57 27.84
C PRO A 201 16.67 5.34 27.68
N HIS A 202 16.59 6.65 27.48
CA HIS A 202 17.74 7.55 27.48
C HIS A 202 17.31 8.96 27.93
N THR A 203 18.29 9.77 28.34
CA THR A 203 18.09 11.16 28.80
C THR A 203 18.37 12.22 27.73
N GLY A 204 18.89 11.80 26.56
CA GLY A 204 19.12 12.68 25.41
C GLY A 204 17.82 13.14 24.72
N PRO A 205 17.93 13.97 23.66
CA PRO A 205 16.78 14.39 22.86
C PRO A 205 16.04 13.19 22.27
N VAL A 206 14.72 13.31 22.14
CA VAL A 206 13.90 12.30 21.46
C VAL A 206 14.26 12.30 19.97
N ARG A 207 14.70 11.16 19.45
CA ARG A 207 15.06 11.00 18.04
C ARG A 207 13.81 10.72 17.22
N VAL A 208 13.48 11.64 16.33
CA VAL A 208 12.29 11.59 15.48
C VAL A 208 12.75 11.37 14.05
N ALA A 209 12.28 10.31 13.39
CA ALA A 209 12.49 10.14 11.95
C ALA A 209 11.25 10.59 11.15
N HIS A 210 11.49 11.20 9.99
CA HIS A 210 10.46 11.53 9.01
C HIS A 210 10.98 11.29 7.60
N ALA A 211 10.31 10.45 6.81
CA ALA A 211 10.77 10.05 5.47
C ALA A 211 9.77 10.44 4.36
N PRO A 212 9.70 11.72 3.96
CA PRO A 212 8.70 12.17 3.01
C PRO A 212 9.08 11.89 1.56
N THR A 213 8.30 11.08 0.86
CA THR A 213 8.39 10.96 -0.61
C THR A 213 7.83 12.18 -1.33
N ASN A 214 6.90 12.89 -0.69
CA ASN A 214 6.39 14.18 -1.13
C ASN A 214 6.13 15.02 0.11
N ARG A 215 6.99 16.02 0.34
CA ARG A 215 6.94 16.89 1.52
C ARG A 215 5.57 17.52 1.76
N LYS A 216 4.89 17.96 0.68
CA LYS A 216 3.58 18.62 0.77
C LYS A 216 2.51 17.65 1.26
N ILE A 217 2.47 16.43 0.71
CA ILE A 217 1.50 15.40 1.09
C ILE A 217 1.76 14.86 2.49
N LYS A 218 3.03 14.70 2.85
CA LYS A 218 3.41 14.16 4.17
C LYS A 218 3.31 15.19 5.29
N GLY A 219 3.24 16.48 4.96
CA GLY A 219 3.11 17.56 5.96
C GLY A 219 4.45 17.97 6.57
N THR A 220 5.54 17.85 5.82
CA THR A 220 6.91 18.04 6.33
C THR A 220 7.15 19.42 6.95
N GLU A 221 6.53 20.47 6.43
CA GLU A 221 6.67 21.82 7.02
C GLU A 221 6.13 21.89 8.45
N ALA A 222 5.06 21.15 8.76
CA ALA A 222 4.55 21.06 10.13
C ALA A 222 5.56 20.35 11.04
N VAL A 223 6.22 19.30 10.55
CA VAL A 223 7.29 18.58 11.27
C VAL A 223 8.46 19.52 11.58
N LEU A 224 8.97 20.22 10.56
CA LEU A 224 10.09 21.16 10.72
C LEU A 224 9.76 22.28 11.71
N ASN A 225 8.54 22.81 11.65
CA ASN A 225 8.09 23.86 12.57
C ASN A 225 7.94 23.35 14.00
N ALA A 226 7.38 22.17 14.21
CA ALA A 226 7.21 21.57 15.54
C ALA A 226 8.58 21.26 16.19
N VAL A 227 9.51 20.69 15.43
CA VAL A 227 10.88 20.42 15.90
C VAL A 227 11.60 21.72 16.25
N ARG A 228 11.51 22.75 15.39
CA ARG A 228 12.11 24.07 15.67
C ARG A 228 11.60 24.69 16.97
N ARG A 229 10.31 24.53 17.28
CA ARG A 229 9.70 25.02 18.53
C ARG A 229 10.21 24.28 19.76
N LEU A 230 10.46 22.97 19.65
CA LEU A 230 10.94 22.13 20.76
C LEU A 230 12.45 22.22 20.96
N GLY A 231 13.19 22.72 19.97
CA GLY A 231 14.63 22.98 20.06
C GLY A 231 15.43 21.72 20.37
N SER A 232 16.37 21.82 21.30
CA SER A 232 17.30 20.73 21.66
C SER A 232 16.65 19.52 22.34
N LYS A 233 15.33 19.52 22.54
CA LYS A 233 14.59 18.38 23.10
C LYS A 233 14.27 17.30 22.06
N VAL A 234 14.35 17.63 20.77
CA VAL A 234 14.05 16.73 19.66
C VAL A 234 15.17 16.76 18.65
N GLU A 235 15.64 15.58 18.25
CA GLU A 235 16.58 15.40 17.14
C GLU A 235 15.82 14.85 15.93
N LEU A 236 15.75 15.61 14.84
CA LEU A 236 15.03 15.20 13.64
C LEU A 236 15.99 14.56 12.62
N ASP A 237 15.68 13.32 12.25
CA ASP A 237 16.24 12.68 11.07
C ASP A 237 15.27 12.82 9.88
N LEU A 238 15.54 13.79 9.00
CA LEU A 238 14.79 13.99 7.76
C LEU A 238 15.39 13.12 6.64
N ILE A 239 14.64 12.10 6.22
CA ILE A 239 15.11 11.03 5.33
C ILE A 239 14.55 11.25 3.93
N GLU A 240 15.37 11.69 2.98
CA GLU A 240 14.94 12.00 1.61
C GLU A 240 15.96 11.55 0.57
N GLY A 241 15.46 11.16 -0.61
CA GLY A 241 16.30 10.83 -1.76
C GLY A 241 17.18 9.58 -1.59
N VAL A 242 16.90 8.74 -0.58
CA VAL A 242 17.66 7.52 -0.29
C VAL A 242 16.89 6.26 -0.71
N SER A 243 17.61 5.13 -0.78
CA SER A 243 17.01 3.82 -1.06
C SER A 243 16.13 3.36 0.10
N ASN A 244 15.23 2.41 -0.17
CA ASN A 244 14.39 1.84 0.88
C ASN A 244 15.20 1.17 2.00
N ALA A 245 16.27 0.45 1.66
CA ALA A 245 17.15 -0.18 2.65
C ALA A 245 17.80 0.86 3.59
N GLU A 246 18.22 1.99 3.05
CA GLU A 246 18.78 3.10 3.82
C GLU A 246 17.71 3.78 4.70
N THR A 247 16.48 3.94 4.19
CA THR A 247 15.35 4.41 5.00
C THR A 247 15.14 3.48 6.20
N ILE A 248 15.02 2.16 6.01
CA ILE A 248 14.82 1.19 7.10
C ILE A 248 15.96 1.29 8.13
N ARG A 249 17.22 1.41 7.67
CA ARG A 249 18.38 1.56 8.56
C ARG A 249 18.29 2.81 9.44
N ARG A 250 17.83 3.94 8.88
CA ARG A 250 17.64 5.20 9.59
C ARG A 250 16.43 5.17 10.54
N LEU A 251 15.31 4.59 10.11
CA LEU A 251 14.15 4.36 10.98
C LEU A 251 14.51 3.54 12.22
N ALA A 252 15.40 2.54 12.08
CA ALA A 252 15.86 1.72 13.19
C ALA A 252 16.57 2.50 14.31
N GLN A 253 17.12 3.69 14.00
CA GLN A 253 17.83 4.55 14.95
C GLN A 253 16.91 5.55 15.68
N ALA A 254 15.69 5.75 15.19
CA ALA A 254 14.73 6.68 15.76
C ALA A 254 14.04 6.10 16.99
N ASP A 255 13.55 6.97 17.89
CA ASP A 255 12.69 6.57 19.00
C ASP A 255 11.22 6.57 18.61
N VAL A 256 10.84 7.45 17.67
CA VAL A 256 9.50 7.60 17.11
C VAL A 256 9.61 8.00 15.64
N VAL A 257 8.61 7.62 14.83
CA VAL A 257 8.53 7.99 13.42
C VAL A 257 7.29 8.83 13.16
N ILE A 258 7.44 9.95 12.47
CA ILE A 258 6.29 10.73 11.96
C ILE A 258 6.06 10.35 10.50
N ASP A 259 4.88 9.82 10.19
CA ASP A 259 4.44 9.56 8.82
C ASP A 259 3.54 10.68 8.28
N GLN A 260 2.34 10.37 7.80
CA GLN A 260 1.56 11.27 6.96
C GLN A 260 0.53 12.04 7.77
N LEU A 261 0.72 13.36 7.83
CA LEU A 261 -0.09 14.25 8.67
C LEU A 261 -1.32 14.84 7.95
N ARG A 262 -1.50 14.53 6.67
CA ARG A 262 -2.62 15.07 5.86
C ARG A 262 -3.56 14.03 5.29
N LEU A 263 -3.13 12.78 5.18
CA LEU A 263 -3.97 11.69 4.68
C LEU A 263 -4.60 10.96 5.87
N GLY A 264 -5.86 10.56 5.76
CA GLY A 264 -6.64 9.98 6.87
C GLY A 264 -6.29 8.56 7.28
N TRP A 265 -5.17 8.02 6.82
CA TRP A 265 -4.71 6.69 7.16
C TRP A 265 -3.19 6.70 7.26
N TYR A 266 -2.57 5.69 7.84
CA TYR A 266 -1.11 5.53 7.81
C TYR A 266 -0.65 4.87 6.50
N GLY A 267 0.62 5.06 6.12
CA GLY A 267 1.18 4.53 4.88
C GLY A 267 2.13 3.35 5.07
N ALA A 268 2.75 2.91 3.96
CA ALA A 268 3.78 1.87 3.95
C ALA A 268 4.94 2.17 4.93
N LEU A 269 5.36 3.45 5.05
CA LEU A 269 6.39 3.89 5.98
C LEU A 269 6.05 3.54 7.44
N SER A 270 4.78 3.70 7.83
CA SER A 270 4.33 3.35 9.18
C SER A 270 4.45 1.85 9.41
N VAL A 271 4.13 1.01 8.42
CA VAL A 271 4.28 -0.44 8.56
C VAL A 271 5.75 -0.83 8.68
N GLU A 272 6.66 -0.21 7.92
CA GLU A 272 8.11 -0.40 8.05
C GLU A 272 8.62 -0.02 9.46
N ALA A 273 8.19 1.14 9.97
CA ALA A 273 8.53 1.62 11.31
C ALA A 273 7.98 0.70 12.41
N MET A 274 6.71 0.32 12.31
CA MET A 274 6.08 -0.57 13.27
C MET A 274 6.69 -1.98 13.24
N ALA A 275 7.10 -2.49 12.07
CA ALA A 275 7.85 -3.75 11.94
C ALA A 275 9.20 -3.69 12.68
N LEU A 276 9.85 -2.51 12.71
CA LEU A 276 11.04 -2.26 13.52
C LEU A 276 10.74 -2.06 15.01
N GLY A 277 9.48 -2.14 15.43
CA GLY A 277 9.06 -1.86 16.81
C GLY A 277 9.17 -0.38 17.17
N LYS A 278 8.99 0.53 16.22
CA LYS A 278 8.97 1.98 16.46
C LYS A 278 7.53 2.47 16.58
N PRO A 279 7.20 3.24 17.64
CA PRO A 279 5.96 4.01 17.69
C PRO A 279 5.86 4.96 16.49
N VAL A 280 4.64 5.16 16.00
CA VAL A 280 4.38 6.00 14.83
C VAL A 280 3.36 7.09 15.16
N ILE A 281 3.67 8.32 14.74
CA ILE A 281 2.74 9.45 14.73
C ILE A 281 2.22 9.62 13.30
N SER A 282 0.89 9.62 13.12
CA SER A 282 0.25 9.80 11.82
C SER A 282 -1.17 10.33 11.99
N ARG A 283 -1.73 10.93 10.94
CA ARG A 283 -3.15 11.26 10.91
C ARG A 283 -3.97 9.99 10.70
N ILE A 284 -5.06 9.86 11.46
CA ILE A 284 -6.06 8.80 11.34
C ILE A 284 -7.44 9.45 11.32
N ASP A 285 -8.20 9.23 10.24
CA ASP A 285 -9.58 9.67 10.13
C ASP A 285 -10.50 8.60 10.77
N ALA A 286 -10.83 8.79 12.04
CA ALA A 286 -11.70 7.89 12.77
C ALA A 286 -13.10 7.73 12.14
N GLY A 287 -13.55 8.69 11.32
CA GLY A 287 -14.79 8.59 10.56
C GLY A 287 -14.80 7.43 9.55
N GLN A 288 -13.62 6.88 9.22
CA GLN A 288 -13.45 5.74 8.32
C GLN A 288 -13.31 4.39 9.05
N ALA A 289 -13.40 4.35 10.38
CA ALA A 289 -13.21 3.12 11.16
C ALA A 289 -14.15 1.98 10.75
N HIS A 290 -15.40 2.31 10.39
CA HIS A 290 -16.40 1.33 9.93
C HIS A 290 -16.05 0.62 8.60
N ARG A 291 -14.99 1.07 7.91
CA ARG A 291 -14.54 0.52 6.63
C ARG A 291 -13.42 -0.53 6.76
N ILE A 292 -12.94 -0.78 7.97
CA ILE A 292 -11.89 -1.77 8.27
C ILE A 292 -12.38 -2.75 9.34
N PRO A 293 -11.68 -3.88 9.59
CA PRO A 293 -12.02 -4.76 10.70
C PRO A 293 -12.02 -4.00 12.04
N GLY A 294 -13.08 -4.15 12.83
CA GLY A 294 -13.24 -3.41 14.10
C GLY A 294 -12.12 -3.68 15.10
N GLU A 295 -11.69 -4.93 15.21
CA GLU A 295 -10.54 -5.33 16.04
C GLU A 295 -9.25 -4.63 15.61
N MET A 296 -8.99 -4.55 14.31
CA MET A 296 -7.82 -3.85 13.78
C MET A 296 -7.84 -2.36 14.14
N PHE A 297 -9.01 -1.70 14.13
CA PHE A 297 -9.11 -0.32 14.56
C PHE A 297 -8.89 -0.16 16.07
N ALA A 298 -9.45 -1.07 16.87
CA ALA A 298 -9.31 -1.05 18.34
C ALA A 298 -7.85 -1.29 18.79
N GLU A 299 -7.10 -2.12 18.06
CA GLU A 299 -5.71 -2.45 18.33
C GLU A 299 -4.71 -1.44 17.73
N LEU A 300 -5.18 -0.38 17.05
CA LEU A 300 -4.33 0.51 16.27
C LEU A 300 -3.32 1.26 17.17
N PRO A 301 -1.99 1.06 16.99
CA PRO A 301 -0.98 1.60 17.92
C PRO A 301 -0.55 3.05 17.59
N ILE A 302 -1.16 3.68 16.59
CA ILE A 302 -0.78 4.99 16.07
C ILE A 302 -1.05 6.09 17.11
N ILE A 303 -0.06 6.95 17.32
CA ILE A 303 -0.24 8.22 18.03
C ILE A 303 -0.86 9.20 17.04
N ALA A 304 -2.16 9.46 17.18
CA ALA A 304 -2.88 10.30 16.23
C ALA A 304 -2.41 11.76 16.30
N ALA A 305 -2.04 12.33 15.16
CA ALA A 305 -1.74 13.76 15.03
C ALA A 305 -2.09 14.27 13.64
N GLU A 306 -2.49 15.54 13.57
CA GLU A 306 -2.60 16.31 12.33
C GLU A 306 -1.55 17.42 12.34
N GLN A 307 -1.44 18.21 11.28
CA GLN A 307 -0.41 19.25 11.22
C GLN A 307 -0.56 20.30 12.32
N GLU A 308 -1.80 20.64 12.63
CA GLU A 308 -2.19 21.66 13.58
C GLU A 308 -1.88 21.21 15.02
N SER A 309 -2.05 19.91 15.32
CA SER A 309 -1.82 19.34 16.65
C SER A 309 -0.42 18.76 16.85
N LEU A 310 0.40 18.65 15.81
CA LEU A 310 1.71 17.98 15.90
C LEU A 310 2.63 18.59 16.96
N SER A 311 2.65 19.92 17.11
CA SER A 311 3.50 20.59 18.10
C SER A 311 3.16 20.14 19.52
N ASP A 312 1.87 20.07 19.84
CA ASP A 312 1.39 19.69 21.17
C ASP A 312 1.62 18.19 21.42
N VAL A 313 1.39 17.36 20.40
CA VAL A 313 1.68 15.91 20.46
C VAL A 313 3.16 15.65 20.73
N LEU A 314 4.07 16.34 20.04
CA LEU A 314 5.51 16.19 20.28
C LEU A 314 5.94 16.75 21.64
N ALA A 315 5.35 17.86 22.09
CA ALA A 315 5.60 18.38 23.44
C ALA A 315 5.17 17.38 24.53
N HIS A 316 3.99 16.78 24.36
CA HIS A 316 3.49 15.74 25.27
C HIS A 316 4.37 14.48 25.24
N LEU A 317 4.83 14.07 24.05
CA LEU A 317 5.77 12.96 23.88
C LEU A 317 7.08 13.20 24.64
N VAL A 318 7.69 14.38 24.45
CA VAL A 318 8.95 14.77 25.11
C VAL A 318 8.79 14.81 26.63
N ALA A 319 7.60 15.17 27.13
CA ALA A 319 7.27 15.15 28.55
C ALA A 319 6.99 13.74 29.10
N GLY A 320 7.10 12.69 28.29
CA GLY A 320 6.81 11.30 28.68
C GLY A 320 5.32 10.97 28.76
N GLY A 321 4.45 11.82 28.20
CA GLY A 321 3.00 11.73 28.36
C GLY A 321 2.36 10.49 27.72
N PHE A 322 3.04 9.83 26.79
CA PHE A 322 2.57 8.59 26.16
C PHE A 322 3.09 7.31 26.83
N GLY A 323 3.77 7.42 27.98
CA GLY A 323 4.41 6.31 28.67
C GLY A 323 5.69 5.83 27.98
N PRO A 324 6.20 4.64 28.34
CA PRO A 324 7.43 4.10 27.77
C PRO A 324 7.32 3.84 26.26
N LEU A 325 8.20 4.46 25.46
CA LEU A 325 8.24 4.22 24.00
C LEU A 325 8.60 2.77 23.66
N HIS A 326 9.30 2.07 24.56
CA HIS A 326 9.59 0.66 24.44
C HIS A 326 8.30 -0.18 24.33
N GLU A 327 7.36 0.00 25.26
CA GLU A 327 6.08 -0.74 25.31
C GLU A 327 5.20 -0.39 24.10
N ARG A 328 5.15 0.90 23.74
CA ARG A 328 4.45 1.32 22.51
C ARG A 328 5.06 0.68 21.26
N GLY A 329 6.38 0.55 21.22
CA GLY A 329 7.10 -0.14 20.16
C GLY A 329 6.76 -1.63 20.08
N GLN A 330 6.61 -2.30 21.22
CA GLN A 330 6.14 -3.69 21.29
C GLN A 330 4.73 -3.83 20.73
N HIS A 331 3.82 -2.92 21.08
CA HIS A 331 2.46 -2.90 20.53
C HIS A 331 2.47 -2.64 19.01
N SER A 332 3.30 -1.72 18.54
CA SER A 332 3.50 -1.48 17.11
C SER A 332 3.97 -2.74 16.37
N ARG A 333 4.94 -3.46 16.93
CA ARG A 333 5.44 -4.71 16.36
C ARG A 333 4.36 -5.79 16.31
N ALA A 334 3.66 -6.00 17.41
CA ALA A 334 2.59 -7.00 17.51
C ALA A 334 1.46 -6.72 16.51
N PHE A 335 1.09 -5.44 16.33
CA PHE A 335 0.10 -5.02 15.35
C PHE A 335 0.50 -5.41 13.92
N VAL A 336 1.77 -5.23 13.54
CA VAL A 336 2.28 -5.64 12.22
C VAL A 336 2.29 -7.15 12.07
N GLU A 337 2.75 -7.89 13.07
CA GLU A 337 2.79 -9.35 13.05
C GLU A 337 1.38 -9.98 12.96
N ARG A 338 0.36 -9.30 13.50
CA ARG A 338 -1.04 -9.74 13.40
C ARG A 338 -1.68 -9.30 12.09
N TRP A 339 -1.73 -8.01 11.80
CA TRP A 339 -2.57 -7.47 10.72
C TRP A 339 -1.85 -7.28 9.38
N HIS A 340 -0.52 -7.21 9.40
CA HIS A 340 0.30 -6.90 8.23
C HIS A 340 1.27 -8.02 7.85
N ASP A 341 1.13 -9.23 8.42
CA ASP A 341 1.97 -10.37 8.03
C ASP A 341 1.72 -10.70 6.54
N PRO A 342 2.73 -10.49 5.67
CA PRO A 342 2.54 -10.69 4.24
C PRO A 342 2.26 -12.15 3.87
N ILE A 343 2.71 -13.13 4.67
CA ILE A 343 2.45 -14.56 4.42
C ILE A 343 1.00 -14.92 4.74
N ALA A 344 0.46 -14.40 5.86
CA ALA A 344 -0.95 -14.58 6.18
C ALA A 344 -1.85 -13.97 5.09
N ILE A 345 -1.52 -12.76 4.65
CA ILE A 345 -2.25 -12.08 3.58
C ILE A 345 -2.13 -12.85 2.26
N ALA A 346 -0.94 -13.33 1.89
CA ALA A 346 -0.73 -14.11 0.68
C ALA A 346 -1.46 -15.47 0.72
N GLY A 347 -1.48 -16.16 1.85
CA GLY A 347 -2.23 -17.39 2.05
C GLY A 347 -3.73 -17.19 1.87
N TRP A 348 -4.28 -16.13 2.47
CA TRP A 348 -5.67 -15.74 2.24
C TRP A 348 -5.95 -15.38 0.78
N LEU A 349 -5.08 -14.56 0.15
CA LEU A 349 -5.22 -14.18 -1.25
C LEU A 349 -5.12 -15.38 -2.21
N SER A 350 -4.28 -16.38 -1.92
CA SER A 350 -4.23 -17.64 -2.68
C SER A 350 -5.59 -18.32 -2.73
N ARG A 351 -6.28 -18.42 -1.58
CA ARG A 351 -7.64 -18.95 -1.52
C ARG A 351 -8.65 -18.07 -2.26
N VAL A 352 -8.54 -16.75 -2.13
CA VAL A 352 -9.39 -15.79 -2.83
C VAL A 352 -9.20 -15.85 -4.35
N TYR A 353 -7.97 -16.06 -4.83
CA TYR A 353 -7.70 -16.25 -6.25
C TYR A 353 -8.42 -17.47 -6.80
N ARG A 354 -8.51 -18.55 -6.03
CA ARG A 354 -9.28 -19.76 -6.39
C ARG A 354 -10.80 -19.57 -6.24
N ARG A 355 -11.21 -18.89 -5.16
CA ARG A 355 -12.60 -18.73 -4.70
C ARG A 355 -12.86 -17.27 -4.30
N PRO A 356 -13.22 -16.38 -5.25
CA PRO A 356 -13.34 -14.95 -5.01
C PRO A 356 -14.37 -14.56 -3.94
N GLU A 357 -15.36 -15.41 -3.68
CA GLU A 357 -16.38 -15.26 -2.65
C GLU A 357 -15.82 -15.27 -1.22
N ILE A 358 -14.66 -15.91 -0.97
CA ILE A 358 -13.97 -15.88 0.33
C ILE A 358 -13.67 -14.43 0.74
N ALA A 359 -13.44 -13.55 -0.23
CA ALA A 359 -13.08 -12.17 0.05
C ALA A 359 -14.22 -11.38 0.71
N ASN A 360 -15.47 -11.86 0.63
CA ASN A 360 -16.65 -11.18 1.18
C ASN A 360 -16.60 -11.04 2.71
N SER A 361 -15.89 -11.93 3.41
CA SER A 361 -15.70 -11.83 4.87
C SER A 361 -14.59 -10.87 5.27
N GLY A 362 -13.88 -10.28 4.31
CA GLY A 362 -12.65 -9.53 4.58
C GLY A 362 -11.47 -10.44 4.97
N PHE A 363 -10.31 -9.81 5.13
CA PHE A 363 -9.13 -10.47 5.69
C PHE A 363 -9.24 -10.50 7.22
N ALA A 364 -9.06 -11.68 7.80
CA ALA A 364 -8.97 -11.91 9.23
C ALA A 364 -7.70 -12.72 9.51
N PRO A 365 -6.77 -12.22 10.34
CA PRO A 365 -5.45 -12.82 10.51
C PRO A 365 -5.50 -14.19 11.19
N ASP A 366 -6.50 -14.42 12.05
CA ASP A 366 -6.66 -15.67 12.79
C ASP A 366 -7.20 -16.83 11.92
N LEU A 367 -7.81 -16.53 10.76
CA LEU A 367 -8.29 -17.52 9.78
C LEU A 367 -7.28 -17.79 8.64
N ALA A 368 -6.12 -17.13 8.67
CA ALA A 368 -5.11 -17.19 7.62
C ALA A 368 -3.99 -18.23 7.89
N ARG A 369 -4.02 -18.87 9.07
CA ARG A 369 -3.02 -19.87 9.51
C ARG A 369 -3.47 -21.33 9.36
N ASP A 370 -4.73 -21.54 9.01
CA ASP A 370 -5.28 -22.82 8.50
C ASP A 370 -5.23 -22.84 6.97
#